data_AF-A0AA46UG43-F1
#
_entry.id   AF-A0AA46UG43-F1
#
_cell.length_a   1.000
_cell.length_b   1.000
_cell.length_c   1.000
_cell.angle_alpha   90.00
_cell.angle_beta   90.00
_cell.angle_gamma   90.00
#
_symmetry.space_group_name_H-M   'P 1'
#
loop_
_entity.id
_entity.type
_entity.pdbx_description
1 polymer ?
#
loop_
_entity_poly.entity_id
_entity_poly.type
_entity_poly.pdbx_seq_one_letter_code
_entity_poly.pdbx_strand_id
1 'polypeptide(L)'
;MKLWKYSGTFLVITGVIHTVYALLLGKEDFTDMIKDGLINSTDDSYSRAFALWFLVCGIILILWGLTLQYYIKKEQKPAPLVLGYCILAFAVVGCIIEPISGFWLFLPQALVIIAANRKRNI
;
A
#
# COMPACT_ATOMS: atom_id res chain seq x y z
N MET A 1 -2.00 -23.67 4.29
CA MET A 1 -2.13 -23.01 2.97
C MET A 1 -0.84 -22.28 2.62
N LYS A 2 -0.47 -22.17 1.33
CA LYS A 2 0.72 -21.40 0.90
C LYS A 2 0.39 -19.90 0.90
N LEU A 3 0.65 -19.18 1.99
CA LEU A 3 0.28 -17.76 2.17
C LEU A 3 0.76 -16.83 1.05
N TRP A 4 1.92 -17.10 0.47
CA TRP A 4 2.47 -16.31 -0.64
C TRP A 4 1.58 -16.28 -1.88
N LYS A 5 0.67 -17.25 -2.05
CA LYS A 5 -0.31 -17.25 -3.15
C LYS A 5 -1.28 -16.06 -3.06
N TYR A 6 -1.37 -15.42 -1.90
CA TYR A 6 -2.27 -14.31 -1.62
C TYR A 6 -1.51 -13.00 -1.35
N SER A 7 -0.20 -12.94 -1.60
CA SER A 7 0.57 -11.70 -1.39
C SER A 7 -0.02 -10.51 -2.15
N GLY A 8 -0.43 -10.66 -3.40
CA GLY A 8 -1.10 -9.57 -4.11
C GLY A 8 -2.42 -9.15 -3.44
N THR A 9 -3.23 -10.12 -3.01
CA THR A 9 -4.47 -9.86 -2.24
C THR A 9 -4.20 -9.14 -0.92
N PHE A 10 -3.17 -9.49 -0.16
CA PHE A 10 -2.81 -8.77 1.06
C PHE A 10 -2.46 -7.31 0.79
N LEU A 11 -1.71 -7.04 -0.30
CA LEU A 11 -1.38 -5.68 -0.70
C LEU A 11 -2.63 -4.88 -1.11
N VAL A 12 -3.59 -5.51 -1.80
CA VAL A 12 -4.90 -4.90 -2.08
C VAL A 12 -5.62 -4.54 -0.79
N ILE A 13 -5.68 -5.45 0.19
CA ILE A 13 -6.34 -5.18 1.47
C ILE A 13 -5.68 -3.99 2.18
N THR A 14 -4.34 -3.94 2.22
CA THR A 14 -3.61 -2.78 2.77
C THR A 14 -3.98 -1.49 2.04
N GLY A 15 -4.02 -1.50 0.70
CA GLY A 15 -4.42 -0.33 -0.10
C GLY A 15 -5.87 0.09 0.14
N VAL A 16 -6.80 -0.85 0.32
CA VAL A 16 -8.21 -0.56 0.65
C VAL A 16 -8.31 0.09 2.03
N ILE A 17 -7.65 -0.48 3.05
CA ILE A 17 -7.63 0.10 4.40
C ILE A 17 -7.07 1.53 4.36
N HIS A 18 -5.97 1.73 3.65
CA HIS A 18 -5.34 3.05 3.49
C HIS A 18 -6.26 4.05 2.78
N THR A 19 -6.90 3.63 1.69
CA THR A 19 -7.84 4.47 0.91
C THR A 19 -9.04 4.89 1.75
N VAL A 20 -9.66 3.94 2.47
CA VAL A 20 -10.78 4.22 3.38
C VAL A 20 -10.34 5.18 4.48
N TYR A 21 -9.17 4.93 5.08
CA TYR A 21 -8.64 5.81 6.11
C TYR A 21 -8.35 7.22 5.58
N ALA A 22 -7.80 7.34 4.37
CA ALA A 22 -7.57 8.62 3.71
C ALA A 22 -8.86 9.42 3.49
N LEU A 23 -9.93 8.76 3.03
CA LEU A 23 -11.24 9.39 2.84
C LEU A 23 -11.86 9.86 4.16
N LEU A 24 -11.66 9.10 5.25
CA LEU A 24 -12.16 9.48 6.57
C LEU A 24 -11.36 10.64 7.15
N LEU A 25 -10.03 10.61 7.02
CA LEU A 25 -9.12 11.64 7.54
C LEU A 25 -9.28 12.96 6.78
N GLY A 26 -9.33 12.91 5.44
CA GLY A 26 -9.47 14.08 4.57
C GLY A 26 -10.91 14.47 4.26
N LYS A 27 -11.90 14.01 5.04
CA LYS A 27 -13.33 14.18 4.72
C LYS A 27 -13.70 15.64 4.46
N GLU A 28 -13.27 16.54 5.35
CA GLU A 28 -13.56 17.98 5.24
C GLU A 28 -12.81 18.59 4.04
N ASP A 29 -11.52 18.28 3.90
CA ASP A 29 -10.71 18.71 2.76
C ASP A 29 -11.33 18.31 1.42
N PHE A 30 -11.71 17.04 1.24
CA PHE A 30 -12.36 16.57 0.02
C PHE A 30 -13.72 17.21 -0.20
N THR A 31 -14.50 17.43 0.87
CA THR A 31 -15.80 18.09 0.76
C THR A 31 -15.65 19.51 0.25
N ASP A 32 -14.67 20.26 0.75
CA ASP A 32 -14.44 21.63 0.33
C ASP A 32 -13.79 21.71 -1.06
N MET A 33 -12.87 20.79 -1.39
CA MET A 33 -12.35 20.66 -2.77
C MET A 33 -13.45 20.39 -3.80
N ILE A 34 -14.49 19.62 -3.44
CA ILE A 34 -15.64 19.37 -4.31
C ILE A 34 -16.50 20.64 -4.47
N LYS A 35 -16.74 21.37 -3.38
CA LYS A 35 -17.52 22.63 -3.42
C LYS A 35 -16.82 23.73 -4.22
N ASP A 36 -15.50 23.84 -4.07
CA ASP A 36 -14.68 24.86 -4.72
C ASP A 36 -14.39 24.53 -6.20
N GLY A 37 -14.66 23.28 -6.61
CA GLY A 37 -14.33 22.73 -7.93
C GLY A 37 -12.96 22.07 -7.94
N LEU A 38 -12.84 20.90 -8.59
CA LEU A 38 -11.69 20.00 -8.44
C LEU A 38 -10.39 20.47 -9.13
N ILE A 39 -10.47 21.34 -10.14
CA ILE A 39 -9.30 21.83 -10.87
C ILE A 39 -8.54 22.82 -10.00
N ASN A 40 -7.25 22.59 -9.78
CA ASN A 40 -6.41 23.38 -8.85
C ASN A 40 -7.00 23.45 -7.41
N SER A 41 -7.79 22.44 -7.01
CA SER A 41 -8.54 22.44 -5.74
C SER A 41 -7.68 22.36 -4.48
N THR A 42 -6.44 21.88 -4.60
CA THR A 42 -5.48 21.87 -3.48
C THR A 42 -4.97 23.27 -3.18
N ASP A 43 -4.89 24.14 -4.21
CA ASP A 43 -4.27 25.46 -4.15
C ASP A 43 -2.95 25.43 -3.35
N ASP A 44 -2.70 26.42 -2.48
CA ASP A 44 -1.57 26.42 -1.53
C ASP A 44 -1.87 25.65 -0.21
N SER A 45 -2.99 24.92 -0.13
CA SER A 45 -3.35 24.16 1.07
C SER A 45 -2.57 22.86 1.17
N TYR A 46 -1.63 22.82 2.11
CA TYR A 46 -0.91 21.59 2.47
C TYR A 46 -1.86 20.45 2.88
N SER A 47 -2.94 20.75 3.62
CA SER A 47 -3.90 19.73 4.08
C SER A 47 -4.59 19.04 2.91
N ARG A 48 -5.11 19.82 1.96
CA ARG A 48 -5.76 19.31 0.74
C ARG A 48 -4.79 18.52 -0.13
N ALA A 49 -3.57 19.03 -0.31
CA ALA A 49 -2.53 18.34 -1.05
C ALA A 49 -2.14 17.00 -0.38
N PHE A 50 -1.98 17.01 0.95
CA PHE A 50 -1.71 15.81 1.74
C PHE A 50 -2.83 14.78 1.63
N ALA A 51 -4.10 15.19 1.81
CA ALA A 51 -5.26 14.32 1.69
C ALA A 51 -5.32 13.65 0.31
N LEU A 52 -5.13 14.44 -0.76
CA LEU A 52 -5.10 13.93 -2.14
C LEU A 52 -3.99 12.91 -2.35
N TRP A 53 -2.75 13.24 -1.96
CA TRP A 53 -1.62 12.32 -2.13
C TRP A 53 -1.78 11.05 -1.31
N PHE A 54 -2.30 11.16 -0.08
CA PHE A 54 -2.59 10.02 0.78
C PHE A 54 -3.64 9.09 0.14
N LEU A 55 -4.70 9.66 -0.44
CA LEU A 55 -5.69 8.89 -1.19
C LEU A 55 -5.07 8.19 -2.43
N VAL A 56 -4.28 8.91 -3.22
CA VAL A 56 -3.62 8.40 -4.43
C VAL A 56 -2.67 7.26 -4.09
N CYS A 57 -1.90 7.36 -3.00
CA CYS A 57 -1.05 6.29 -2.51
C CYS A 57 -1.85 5.00 -2.22
N GLY A 58 -3.01 5.12 -1.58
CA GLY A 58 -3.92 3.99 -1.34
C GLY A 58 -4.39 3.31 -2.63
N ILE A 59 -4.78 4.10 -3.63
CA ILE A 59 -5.23 3.60 -4.94
C ILE A 59 -4.08 2.89 -5.66
N ILE A 60 -2.87 3.46 -5.67
CA ILE A 60 -1.69 2.84 -6.29
C ILE A 60 -1.38 1.49 -5.63
N LEU A 61 -1.48 1.38 -4.30
CA LEU A 61 -1.30 0.11 -3.58
C LEU A 61 -2.32 -0.95 -4.02
N ILE A 62 -3.59 -0.56 -4.21
CA ILE A 62 -4.63 -1.46 -4.73
C ILE A 62 -4.25 -1.95 -6.13
N LEU A 63 -3.89 -1.04 -7.04
CA LEU A 63 -3.53 -1.36 -8.41
C LEU A 63 -2.32 -2.31 -8.46
N TRP A 64 -1.26 -2.00 -7.72
CA TRP A 64 -0.08 -2.87 -7.62
C TRP A 64 -0.39 -4.22 -6.97
N GLY A 65 -1.29 -4.26 -5.98
CA GLY A 65 -1.77 -5.51 -5.39
C GLY A 65 -2.50 -6.39 -6.40
N LEU A 66 -3.36 -5.79 -7.23
CA LEU A 66 -4.05 -6.50 -8.32
C LEU A 66 -3.06 -7.02 -9.37
N THR A 67 -2.12 -6.19 -9.80
CA THR A 67 -1.06 -6.58 -10.75
C THR A 67 -0.19 -7.71 -10.19
N LEU A 68 0.21 -7.61 -8.91
CA LEU A 68 1.00 -8.65 -8.25
C LEU A 68 0.20 -9.96 -8.12
N GLN A 69 -1.09 -9.88 -7.80
CA GLN A 69 -1.94 -11.07 -7.71
C GLN A 69 -2.12 -11.74 -9.08
N TYR A 70 -2.27 -10.95 -10.15
CA TYR A 70 -2.30 -11.45 -11.52
C TYR A 70 -0.99 -12.17 -11.87
N TYR A 71 0.16 -11.55 -11.58
CA TYR A 71 1.49 -12.14 -11.78
C TYR A 71 1.63 -13.48 -11.04
N ILE A 72 1.30 -13.54 -9.75
CA ILE A 72 1.40 -14.76 -8.93
C ILE A 72 0.52 -15.88 -9.49
N LYS A 73 -0.70 -15.57 -9.93
CA LYS A 73 -1.61 -16.54 -10.56
C LYS A 73 -1.09 -17.03 -11.91
N LYS A 74 -0.46 -16.16 -12.71
CA LYS A 74 0.08 -16.54 -14.02
C LYS A 74 1.34 -17.39 -13.90
N GLU A 75 2.31 -16.95 -13.09
CA GLU A 75 3.61 -17.59 -12.98
C GLU A 75 3.63 -18.80 -12.06
N GLN A 76 2.62 -18.94 -11.18
CA GLN A 76 2.58 -19.97 -10.12
C GLN A 76 3.85 -19.94 -9.23
N LYS A 77 4.40 -18.74 -9.03
CA LYS A 77 5.61 -18.47 -8.23
C LYS A 77 5.33 -17.38 -7.20
N PRO A 78 6.05 -17.37 -6.07
CA PRO A 78 5.97 -16.27 -5.11
C PRO A 78 6.43 -14.96 -5.77
N ALA A 79 6.03 -13.84 -5.16
CA ALA A 79 6.55 -12.53 -5.55
C ALA A 79 8.10 -12.52 -5.52
N PRO A 80 8.76 -11.74 -6.38
CA PRO A 80 10.23 -11.67 -6.42
C PRO A 80 10.85 -11.36 -5.05
N LEU A 81 11.95 -12.03 -4.70
CA LEU A 81 12.62 -11.83 -3.40
C LEU A 81 13.07 -10.38 -3.18
N VAL A 82 13.54 -9.70 -4.23
CA VAL A 82 13.93 -8.29 -4.19
C VAL A 82 12.78 -7.41 -3.69
N LEU A 83 11.55 -7.65 -4.17
CA LEU A 83 10.37 -6.93 -3.71
C LEU A 83 10.14 -7.13 -2.22
N GLY A 84 10.34 -8.35 -1.70
CA GLY A 84 10.23 -8.65 -0.28
C GLY A 84 11.20 -7.83 0.58
N TYR A 85 12.47 -7.71 0.16
CA TYR A 85 13.45 -6.89 0.89
C TYR A 85 13.18 -5.39 0.77
N CYS A 86 12.74 -4.89 -0.39
CA CYS A 86 12.36 -3.50 -0.55
C CYS A 86 11.18 -3.11 0.36
N ILE A 87 10.13 -3.95 0.42
CA ILE A 87 8.99 -3.73 1.32
C ILE A 87 9.44 -3.80 2.78
N LEU A 88 10.34 -4.72 3.14
CA LEU A 88 10.87 -4.80 4.50
C LEU A 88 11.61 -3.53 4.91
N ALA A 89 12.54 -3.05 4.06
CA ALA A 89 13.31 -1.84 4.33
C ALA A 89 12.39 -0.61 4.44
N PHE A 90 11.44 -0.47 3.51
CA PHE A 90 10.43 0.58 3.53
C PHE A 90 9.60 0.56 4.83
N ALA A 91 9.11 -0.62 5.23
CA ALA A 91 8.33 -0.77 6.44
C ALA A 91 9.13 -0.48 7.70
N VAL A 92 10.37 -0.98 7.81
CA VAL A 92 11.23 -0.74 8.98
C VAL A 92 11.57 0.74 9.13
N VAL A 93 11.99 1.40 8.04
CA VAL A 93 12.29 2.83 8.07
C VAL A 93 11.04 3.63 8.45
N GLY A 94 9.89 3.30 7.85
CA GLY A 94 8.62 3.94 8.18
C GLY A 94 8.20 3.74 9.64
N CYS A 95 8.27 2.53 10.18
CA CYS A 95 7.95 2.25 11.58
C CYS A 95 8.91 2.95 12.57
N ILE A 96 10.16 3.22 12.18
CA ILE A 96 11.12 3.95 13.03
C ILE A 96 10.82 5.45 13.02
N ILE A 97 10.58 6.03 11.84
CA ILE A 97 10.32 7.46 11.69
C ILE A 97 8.93 7.82 12.22
N GLU A 98 7.94 6.97 11.96
CA GLU A 98 6.54 7.17 12.35
C GLU A 98 5.99 5.88 13.00
N PRO A 99 6.18 5.70 14.33
CA PRO A 99 5.78 4.46 15.00
C PRO A 99 4.27 4.22 15.07
N ILE A 100 3.43 5.25 15.03
CA ILE A 100 1.97 5.12 15.08
C ILE A 100 1.42 5.35 13.67
N SER A 101 1.56 4.34 12.80
CA SER A 101 1.34 4.49 11.37
C SER A 101 0.83 3.22 10.69
N GLY A 102 0.50 3.33 9.39
CA GLY A 102 0.15 2.18 8.56
C GLY A 102 1.34 1.29 8.15
N PHE A 103 2.59 1.72 8.40
CA PHE A 103 3.79 1.00 7.94
C PHE A 103 3.89 -0.44 8.47
N TRP A 104 3.33 -0.69 9.66
CA TRP A 104 3.27 -2.02 10.27
C TRP A 104 2.57 -3.06 9.39
N LEU A 105 1.59 -2.66 8.56
CA LEU A 105 0.87 -3.58 7.67
C LEU A 105 1.76 -4.19 6.57
N PHE A 106 2.89 -3.56 6.27
CA PHE A 106 3.83 -4.03 5.24
C PHE A 106 4.81 -5.09 5.77
N LEU A 107 5.02 -5.19 7.09
CA LEU A 107 5.95 -6.17 7.67
C LEU A 107 5.49 -7.63 7.44
N PRO A 108 4.24 -8.02 7.75
CA PRO A 108 3.78 -9.39 7.47
C PRO A 108 3.91 -9.75 5.98
N GLN A 109 3.61 -8.79 5.11
CA GLN A 109 3.70 -8.96 3.66
C GLN A 109 5.14 -9.23 3.21
N ALA A 110 6.10 -8.44 3.68
CA ALA A 110 7.51 -8.65 3.38
C ALA A 110 8.01 -10.02 3.86
N LEU A 111 7.67 -10.39 5.09
CA LEU A 111 8.07 -11.66 5.70
C LEU A 111 7.51 -12.86 4.93
N VAL A 112 6.24 -12.81 4.50
CA VAL A 112 5.62 -13.86 3.68
C VAL A 112 6.37 -14.05 2.35
N ILE A 113 6.72 -12.96 1.68
CA ILE A 113 7.45 -13.01 0.39
C ILE A 113 8.85 -13.60 0.58
N ILE A 114 9.59 -13.13 1.59
CA ILE A 114 10.97 -13.59 1.86
C ILE A 114 10.97 -15.07 2.25
N ALA A 115 10.11 -15.48 3.17
CA ALA A 115 10.03 -16.86 3.63
C ALA A 115 9.66 -17.84 2.50
N ALA A 116 8.77 -17.43 1.60
CA ALA A 116 8.36 -18.25 0.46
C ALA A 116 9.49 -18.49 -0.55
N ASN A 117 10.35 -17.49 -0.78
CA ASN A 117 11.49 -17.61 -1.67
C ASN A 117 12.63 -18.43 -1.05
N ARG A 118 12.88 -18.30 0.27
CA ARG A 118 13.90 -19.10 0.96
C ARG A 118 13.60 -20.61 0.94
N LYS A 119 12.33 -20.99 1.15
CA LYS A 119 11.88 -22.40 1.07
C LYS A 119 11.95 -23.03 -0.33
N ARG A 120 12.12 -22.21 -1.37
CA ARG A 120 12.23 -22.69 -2.76
C ARG A 120 13.69 -22.91 -3.18
N ASN A 121 14.62 -22.27 -2.50
CA ASN A 121 16.06 -22.37 -2.77
C ASN A 121 16.76 -23.42 -1.88
N ILE A 122 16.00 -24.09 -1.02
CA ILE A 122 16.38 -25.27 -0.25
C ILE A 122 15.64 -26.45 -0.88
#